data_AF-A0A536Z7Q8-F1
#
_entry.id   AF-A0A536Z7Q8-F1
#
_cell.length_a   1.000
_cell.length_b   1.000
_cell.length_c   1.000
_cell.angle_alpha   90.00
_cell.angle_beta   90.00
_cell.angle_gamma   90.00
#
_symmetry.space_group_name_H-M   'P 1'
#
loop_
_entity.id
_entity.type
_entity.pdbx_description
1 polymer ?
#
loop_
_entity_poly.entity_id
_entity_poly.type
_entity_poly.pdbx_seq_one_letter_code
_entity_poly.pdbx_strand_id
1 'polypeptide(L)'
;MNDSNEKADGLPTADARLYGKSLLYLVSRALDDARKMPLLGLQNAITPDVFDPKQWADEQVASITAWQQAWSPGTPGAASQRGFPVTTPDVRTTRTGATIQATHGSFDNNIDVLTASLERIKGSKLVSRLEWLDY
;
A
#
# COMPACT_ATOMS: atom_id res chain seq x y z
N MET A 1 -1.77 2.81 -0.83
CA MET A 1 -1.07 4.10 -0.73
C MET A 1 -1.32 4.86 -2.03
N ASN A 2 -1.14 6.18 -2.09
CA ASN A 2 -1.23 6.91 -3.36
C ASN A 2 0.16 7.03 -4.04
N ASP A 3 0.21 7.33 -5.34
CA ASP A 3 1.43 7.39 -6.16
C ASP A 3 2.41 8.46 -5.66
N SER A 4 1.91 9.60 -5.18
CA SER A 4 2.74 10.66 -4.59
C SER A 4 3.49 10.17 -3.34
N ASN A 5 2.78 9.46 -2.46
CA ASN A 5 3.34 8.85 -1.26
C ASN A 5 4.35 7.76 -1.63
N GLU A 6 4.07 6.94 -2.66
CA GLU A 6 4.99 5.92 -3.16
C GLU A 6 6.29 6.52 -3.69
N LYS A 7 6.22 7.63 -4.42
CA LYS A 7 7.40 8.38 -4.89
C LYS A 7 8.14 9.10 -3.76
N ALA A 8 7.46 9.39 -2.67
CA ALA A 8 8.05 10.00 -1.49
C ALA A 8 8.76 8.98 -0.58
N ASP A 9 8.51 7.70 -0.78
CA ASP A 9 9.05 6.61 0.01
C ASP A 9 10.48 6.26 -0.39
N GLY A 10 11.46 6.92 0.24
CA GLY A 10 12.88 6.66 0.05
C GLY A 10 13.53 6.18 1.33
N LEU A 11 14.52 5.29 1.20
CA LEU A 11 15.44 4.94 2.30
C LEU A 11 15.99 6.22 2.98
N PRO A 12 16.00 6.28 4.32
CA PRO A 12 16.47 7.46 5.04
C PRO A 12 18.00 7.46 5.07
N THR A 13 18.62 8.39 4.34
CA THR A 13 19.92 8.95 4.72
C THR A 13 19.82 10.46 4.70
N ALA A 14 20.50 11.12 5.65
CA ALA A 14 20.42 12.56 5.89
C ALA A 14 20.74 13.42 4.66
N ASP A 15 21.50 12.90 3.70
CA ASP A 15 22.08 13.72 2.63
C ASP A 15 21.68 13.25 1.21
N ALA A 16 20.98 12.12 1.07
CA ALA A 16 20.59 11.61 -0.23
C ALA A 16 19.40 10.65 -0.17
N ARG A 17 18.39 10.89 -1.00
CA ARG A 17 17.43 9.86 -1.41
C ARG A 17 18.11 8.94 -2.41
N LEU A 18 18.95 8.01 -1.92
CA LEU A 18 19.81 7.19 -2.78
C LEU A 18 19.04 6.34 -3.81
N TYR A 19 17.75 6.07 -3.59
CA TYR A 19 16.94 5.27 -4.51
C TYR A 19 15.51 5.76 -4.77
N GLY A 20 14.99 6.74 -4.02
CA GLY A 20 13.61 7.22 -4.15
C GLY A 20 12.55 6.11 -4.06
N LYS A 21 12.91 4.99 -3.43
CA LYS A 21 12.12 3.76 -3.28
C LYS A 21 12.43 3.12 -1.92
N SER A 22 11.46 2.43 -1.33
CA SER A 22 11.63 1.76 -0.03
C SER A 22 12.57 0.56 -0.08
N LEU A 23 13.10 0.18 1.08
CA LEU A 23 13.86 -1.08 1.22
C LEU A 23 13.02 -2.28 0.79
N LEU A 24 11.75 -2.32 1.23
CA LEU A 24 10.80 -3.36 0.87
C LEU A 24 10.63 -3.45 -0.64
N TYR A 25 10.54 -2.31 -1.33
CA TYR A 25 10.52 -2.29 -2.80
C TYR A 25 11.75 -2.94 -3.40
N LEU A 26 12.95 -2.60 -2.90
CA LEU A 26 14.21 -3.13 -3.44
C LEU A 26 14.34 -4.64 -3.20
N VAL A 27 13.97 -5.12 -2.00
CA VAL A 27 14.01 -6.54 -1.64
C VAL A 27 13.00 -7.33 -2.44
N SER A 28 11.75 -6.86 -2.54
CA SER A 28 10.71 -7.53 -3.34
C SER A 28 11.16 -7.67 -4.79
N ARG A 29 11.73 -6.59 -5.35
CA ARG A 29 12.19 -6.57 -6.74
C ARG A 29 13.41 -7.46 -7.00
N ALA A 30 14.22 -7.75 -5.98
CA ALA A 30 15.35 -8.67 -6.10
C ALA A 30 14.92 -10.15 -6.09
N LEU A 31 13.71 -10.44 -5.61
CA LEU A 31 13.14 -11.78 -5.53
C LEU A 31 12.17 -12.11 -6.67
N ASP A 32 11.87 -11.14 -7.53
CA ASP A 32 10.96 -11.31 -8.67
C ASP A 32 11.65 -12.02 -9.85
N ASP A 33 10.96 -12.99 -10.46
CA ASP A 33 11.46 -13.75 -11.62
C ASP A 33 11.70 -12.89 -12.86
N ALA A 34 10.96 -11.79 -12.99
CA ALA A 34 11.02 -10.87 -14.12
C ALA A 34 11.17 -9.42 -13.67
N ARG A 35 11.86 -8.62 -14.49
CA ARG A 35 11.89 -7.17 -14.29
C ARG A 35 10.48 -6.61 -14.57
N LYS A 36 10.02 -5.68 -13.73
CA LYS A 36 8.69 -5.02 -13.84
C LYS A 36 7.51 -5.93 -13.47
N MET A 37 7.71 -6.81 -12.51
CA MET A 37 6.60 -7.49 -11.85
C MET A 37 5.70 -6.47 -11.13
N PRO A 38 4.36 -6.64 -11.22
CA PRO A 38 3.43 -5.85 -10.44
C PRO A 38 3.54 -6.22 -8.96
N LEU A 39 3.74 -5.21 -8.11
CA LEU A 39 3.69 -5.40 -6.66
C LEU A 39 2.27 -5.11 -6.16
N LEU A 40 1.75 -6.04 -5.36
CA LEU A 40 0.45 -5.89 -4.71
C LEU A 40 0.48 -4.67 -3.79
N GLY A 41 -0.53 -3.80 -3.91
CA GLY A 41 -0.68 -2.62 -3.06
C GLY A 41 -0.15 -1.31 -3.63
N LEU A 42 0.55 -1.34 -4.78
CA LEU A 42 0.87 -0.13 -5.55
C LEU A 42 -0.39 0.43 -6.21
N GLN A 43 -0.59 1.75 -6.16
CA GLN A 43 -1.73 2.41 -6.79
C GLN A 43 -1.80 2.08 -8.29
N ASN A 44 -0.66 2.13 -8.98
CA ASN A 44 -0.62 1.86 -10.41
C ASN A 44 -0.95 0.40 -10.78
N ALA A 45 -0.89 -0.53 -9.82
CA ALA A 45 -1.33 -1.90 -10.03
C ALA A 45 -2.87 -2.04 -9.96
N ILE A 46 -3.57 -1.12 -9.28
CA ILE A 46 -5.04 -1.17 -9.08
C ILE A 46 -5.81 -0.12 -9.89
N THR A 47 -5.15 0.92 -10.40
CA THR A 47 -5.78 2.01 -11.17
C THR A 47 -5.67 1.75 -12.68
N PRO A 48 -6.79 1.55 -13.41
CA PRO A 48 -6.77 1.22 -14.84
C PRO A 48 -6.19 2.33 -15.72
N ASP A 49 -6.39 3.58 -15.31
CA ASP A 49 -6.08 4.82 -16.03
C ASP A 49 -4.58 5.19 -16.05
N VAL A 50 -3.73 4.39 -15.41
CA VAL A 50 -2.25 4.57 -15.38
C VAL A 50 -1.52 3.44 -16.12
N PHE A 51 -2.22 2.67 -16.97
CA PHE A 51 -1.59 1.56 -17.70
C PHE A 51 -0.65 2.07 -18.82
N ASP A 52 0.65 2.17 -18.51
CA ASP A 52 1.71 2.20 -19.52
C ASP A 52 2.20 0.77 -19.75
N PRO A 53 2.07 0.20 -20.97
CA PRO A 53 2.61 -1.13 -21.29
C PRO A 53 4.11 -1.25 -20.98
N LYS A 54 4.86 -0.13 -21.02
CA LYS A 54 6.29 -0.11 -20.66
C LYS A 54 6.51 -0.17 -19.15
N GLN A 55 5.49 -0.02 -18.32
CA GLN A 55 5.62 -0.07 -16.86
C GLN A 55 5.72 -1.50 -16.34
N TRP A 56 5.11 -2.47 -17.04
CA TRP A 56 5.00 -3.86 -16.63
C TRP A 56 5.77 -4.80 -17.56
N ALA A 57 6.01 -6.03 -17.11
CA ALA A 57 6.47 -7.09 -18.01
C ALA A 57 5.30 -7.51 -18.90
N ASP A 58 5.55 -7.72 -20.20
CA ASP A 58 4.51 -8.06 -21.18
C ASP A 58 3.71 -9.31 -20.75
N GLU A 59 4.39 -10.30 -20.19
CA GLU A 59 3.80 -11.54 -19.68
C GLU A 59 2.83 -11.34 -18.51
N GLN A 60 2.94 -10.21 -17.79
CA GLN A 60 2.11 -9.90 -16.62
C GLN A 60 0.92 -8.99 -16.93
N VAL A 61 0.84 -8.44 -18.15
CA VAL A 61 -0.22 -7.51 -18.54
C VAL A 61 -1.60 -8.11 -18.31
N ALA A 62 -1.82 -9.36 -18.73
CA ALA A 62 -3.10 -10.04 -18.55
C ALA A 62 -3.49 -10.19 -17.06
N SER A 63 -2.52 -10.55 -16.21
CA SER A 63 -2.72 -10.67 -14.76
C SER A 63 -3.09 -9.32 -14.13
N ILE A 64 -2.43 -8.24 -14.54
CA ILE A 64 -2.71 -6.88 -14.06
C ILE A 64 -4.10 -6.44 -14.50
N THR A 65 -4.49 -6.68 -15.75
CA THR A 65 -5.84 -6.35 -16.24
C THR A 65 -6.91 -7.09 -15.43
N ALA A 66 -6.74 -8.39 -15.19
CA ALA A 66 -7.67 -9.17 -14.38
C ALA A 66 -7.76 -8.63 -12.94
N TRP A 67 -6.63 -8.26 -12.35
CA TRP A 67 -6.57 -7.66 -11.02
C TRP A 67 -7.27 -6.30 -10.96
N GLN A 68 -7.02 -5.40 -11.91
CA GLN A 68 -7.68 -4.10 -11.99
C GLN A 68 -9.20 -4.25 -12.11
N GLN A 69 -9.69 -5.19 -12.93
CA GLN A 69 -11.12 -5.50 -13.03
C GLN A 69 -11.72 -5.98 -11.69
N ALA A 70 -10.98 -6.79 -10.93
CA ALA A 70 -11.38 -7.22 -9.60
C ALA A 70 -11.39 -6.07 -8.57
N TRP A 71 -10.64 -4.99 -8.82
CA TRP A 71 -10.60 -3.79 -7.98
C TRP A 71 -11.55 -2.68 -8.42
N SER A 72 -12.06 -2.71 -9.66
CA SER A 72 -12.93 -1.67 -10.19
C SER A 72 -14.16 -1.42 -9.29
N PRO A 73 -14.47 -0.15 -8.95
CA PRO A 73 -15.70 0.20 -8.28
C PRO A 73 -16.91 -0.27 -9.09
N GLY A 74 -17.84 -0.98 -8.45
CA GLY A 74 -19.04 -1.51 -9.10
C GLY A 74 -19.01 -3.01 -9.43
N THR A 75 -17.85 -3.67 -9.34
CA THR A 75 -17.78 -5.14 -9.39
C THR A 75 -18.37 -5.73 -8.10
N PRO A 76 -19.39 -6.63 -8.15
CA PRO A 76 -19.89 -7.29 -6.96
C PRO A 76 -18.77 -8.06 -6.23
N GLY A 77 -18.55 -7.75 -4.96
CA GLY A 77 -17.45 -8.33 -4.19
C GLY A 77 -16.06 -7.82 -4.62
N ALA A 78 -15.98 -6.63 -5.23
CA ALA A 78 -14.72 -6.00 -5.60
C ALA A 78 -13.73 -5.95 -4.42
N ALA A 79 -12.45 -6.15 -4.71
CA ALA A 79 -11.40 -6.00 -3.72
C ALA A 79 -11.31 -4.56 -3.19
N SER A 80 -11.73 -3.55 -3.96
CA SER A 80 -11.83 -2.15 -3.50
C SER A 80 -12.83 -1.95 -2.37
N GLN A 81 -13.86 -2.80 -2.25
CA GLN A 81 -14.79 -2.78 -1.11
C GLN A 81 -14.17 -3.34 0.17
N ARG A 82 -13.08 -4.11 0.02
CA ARG A 82 -12.35 -4.75 1.13
C ARG A 82 -11.04 -4.03 1.47
N GLY A 83 -10.47 -3.27 0.54
CA GLY A 83 -9.25 -2.51 0.73
C GLY A 83 -9.41 -1.32 1.67
N PHE A 84 -8.29 -0.85 2.22
CA PHE A 84 -8.20 0.38 3.01
C PHE A 84 -7.20 1.34 2.33
N PRO A 85 -7.65 2.17 1.36
CA PRO A 85 -6.75 3.07 0.66
C PRO A 85 -6.30 4.21 1.58
N VAL A 86 -4.99 4.32 1.77
CA VAL A 86 -4.37 5.46 2.44
C VAL A 86 -4.14 6.56 1.40
N THR A 87 -4.92 7.65 1.50
CA THR A 87 -4.89 8.79 0.57
C THR A 87 -4.25 10.04 1.16
N THR A 88 -4.05 10.08 2.48
CA THR A 88 -3.42 11.18 3.19
C THR A 88 -1.89 11.07 3.16
N PRO A 89 -1.16 12.19 3.25
CA PRO A 89 0.30 12.19 3.28
C PRO A 89 0.87 11.66 4.61
N ASP A 90 0.08 11.69 5.67
CA ASP A 90 0.42 11.18 7.00
C ASP A 90 -0.64 10.19 7.48
N VAL A 91 -0.22 9.24 8.31
CA VAL A 91 -1.07 8.23 8.95
C VAL A 91 -0.96 8.36 10.46
N ARG A 92 -2.07 8.08 11.15
CA ARG A 92 -2.10 8.10 12.60
C ARG A 92 -1.41 6.84 13.14
N THR A 93 -0.44 7.06 14.02
CA THR A 93 0.27 5.98 14.71
C THR A 93 -0.30 5.79 16.10
N THR A 94 -0.47 6.85 16.90
CA THR A 94 -0.95 6.71 18.29
C THR A 94 -2.39 7.20 18.46
N ARG A 95 -3.00 6.79 19.58
CA ARG A 95 -4.33 7.27 19.99
C ARG A 95 -4.33 8.77 20.30
N THR A 96 -3.23 9.32 20.79
CA THR A 96 -3.06 10.74 21.11
C THR A 96 -2.91 11.62 19.87
N GLY A 97 -2.89 11.01 18.68
CA GLY A 97 -2.88 11.73 17.40
C GLY A 97 -1.49 11.94 16.83
N ALA A 98 -0.47 11.23 17.32
CA ALA A 98 0.82 11.24 16.63
C ALA A 98 0.67 10.65 15.23
N THR A 99 1.43 11.22 14.29
CA THR A 99 1.40 10.83 12.88
C THR A 99 2.81 10.59 12.36
N ILE A 100 2.91 9.72 11.35
CA ILE A 100 4.11 9.55 10.53
C ILE A 100 3.74 9.67 9.06
N GLN A 101 4.73 9.93 8.21
CA GLN A 101 4.51 9.96 6.77
C GLN A 101 3.97 8.61 6.27
N ALA A 102 2.93 8.69 5.43
CA ALA A 102 2.35 7.57 4.72
C ALA A 102 3.36 7.02 3.70
N THR A 103 4.22 6.12 4.15
CA THR A 103 5.23 5.38 3.36
C THR A 103 4.93 3.88 3.40
N HIS A 104 5.61 3.02 2.62
CA HIS A 104 5.37 1.57 2.73
C HIS A 104 5.69 1.07 4.15
N GLY A 105 6.70 1.65 4.81
CA GLY A 105 7.05 1.35 6.21
C GLY A 105 6.02 1.83 7.24
N SER A 106 4.96 2.54 6.83
CA SER A 106 3.92 3.00 7.74
C SER A 106 2.79 1.98 7.95
N PHE A 107 2.76 0.89 7.18
CA PHE A 107 1.66 -0.08 7.19
C PHE A 107 1.43 -0.71 8.58
N ASP A 108 2.50 -1.19 9.21
CA ASP A 108 2.48 -1.83 10.53
C ASP A 108 2.37 -0.81 11.67
N ASN A 109 2.45 0.49 11.39
CA ASN A 109 2.34 1.56 12.35
C ASN A 109 1.01 2.34 12.24
N ASN A 110 0.25 2.15 11.16
CA ASN A 110 -1.02 2.83 10.91
C ASN A 110 -2.15 2.20 11.73
N ILE A 111 -2.56 2.88 12.80
CA ILE A 111 -3.57 2.38 13.74
C ILE A 111 -4.95 2.20 13.10
N ASP A 112 -5.28 3.00 12.07
CA ASP A 112 -6.56 2.93 11.38
C ASP A 112 -6.61 1.70 10.45
N VAL A 113 -5.52 1.44 9.72
CA VAL A 113 -5.36 0.24 8.87
C VAL A 113 -5.41 -1.03 9.71
N LEU A 114 -4.70 -1.06 10.84
CA LEU A 114 -4.68 -2.21 11.74
C LEU A 114 -6.06 -2.44 12.38
N THR A 115 -6.71 -1.37 12.84
CA THR A 115 -8.08 -1.46 13.37
C THR A 115 -9.03 -2.03 12.34
N ALA A 116 -9.04 -1.49 11.11
CA ALA A 116 -9.91 -1.96 10.03
C ALA A 116 -9.63 -3.43 9.64
N SER A 117 -8.36 -3.84 9.67
CA SER A 117 -7.95 -5.22 9.41
C SER A 117 -8.46 -6.17 10.49
N LEU A 118 -8.28 -5.83 11.76
CA LEU A 118 -8.70 -6.67 12.87
C LEU A 118 -10.23 -6.79 12.96
N GLU A 119 -10.96 -5.69 12.76
CA GLU A 119 -12.44 -5.72 12.74
C GLU A 119 -12.97 -6.61 11.62
N ARG A 120 -12.30 -6.60 10.46
CA ARG A 120 -12.64 -7.46 9.33
C ARG A 120 -12.38 -8.93 9.62
N ILE A 121 -11.23 -9.27 10.20
CA ILE A 121 -10.89 -10.65 10.60
C ILE A 121 -11.90 -11.16 11.65
N LYS A 122 -12.22 -10.32 12.63
CA LYS A 122 -13.18 -10.64 13.69
C LYS A 122 -14.63 -10.69 13.18
N GLY A 123 -14.94 -10.03 12.07
CA GLY A 123 -16.31 -9.83 11.58
C GLY A 123 -17.17 -8.91 12.46
N SER A 124 -16.55 -8.19 13.40
CA SER A 124 -17.25 -7.28 14.33
C SER A 124 -16.28 -6.21 14.86
N LYS A 125 -16.83 -5.18 15.52
CA LYS A 125 -16.05 -4.12 16.15
C LYS A 125 -15.11 -4.65 17.21
N LEU A 126 -13.95 -4.02 17.38
CA LEU A 126 -13.02 -4.36 18.46
C LEU A 126 -13.69 -4.12 19.82
N VAL A 127 -13.32 -4.94 20.82
CA VAL A 127 -13.85 -4.80 22.18
C VAL A 127 -13.35 -3.53 22.87
N SER A 128 -12.21 -3.02 22.42
CA SER A 128 -11.60 -1.76 22.83
C SER A 128 -10.88 -1.13 21.64
N ARG A 129 -10.53 0.15 21.74
CA ARG A 129 -9.73 0.82 20.72
C ARG A 129 -8.30 0.29 20.76
N LEU A 130 -7.70 0.09 19.58
CA LEU A 130 -6.29 -0.23 19.45
C LEU A 130 -5.43 0.93 19.98
N GLU A 131 -4.33 0.61 20.64
CA GLU A 131 -3.30 1.57 21.07
C GLU A 131 -1.91 0.92 20.98
N TRP A 132 -0.91 1.72 20.64
CA TRP A 132 0.48 1.33 20.83
C TRP A 132 0.92 1.71 22.24
N LEU A 133 1.76 0.87 22.82
CA LEU A 133 2.37 1.16 24.11
C LEU A 133 3.54 2.12 23.86
N ASP A 134 3.35 3.37 24.24
CA ASP A 134 4.42 4.36 24.30
C ASP A 134 5.28 4.01 25.53
N TYR A 135 6.51 3.56 25.30
CA TYR A 135 7.53 3.30 26.34
C TYR A 135 8.62 4.37 26.31
#